data_AF-A0A349CV58-F1
#
_entry.id   AF-A0A349CV58-F1
#
_cell.length_a   1.000
_cell.length_b   1.000
_cell.length_c   1.000
_cell.angle_alpha   90.00
_cell.angle_beta   90.00
_cell.angle_gamma   90.00
#
_symmetry.space_group_name_H-M   'P 1'
#
loop_
_entity.id
_entity.type
_entity.pdbx_description
1 polymer ?
#
loop_
_entity_poly.entity_id
_entity_poly.type
_entity_poly.pdbx_seq_one_letter_code
_entity_poly.pdbx_strand_id
1 'polypeptide(L)'
;MTTPERTPTPIDTIAEAWVDTVADLDPIVATYIGRFEHNHRFADYSPAGVAAGADAARRALADLSVAEVTDAVDAVTKEDLSRTLELELELHDAQWPLRDLNVIASPAQDIRSVFDLMP
;
A
#
# COMPACT_ATOMS: atom_id res chain seq x y z
N MET A 1 -23.23 -22.85 11.22
CA MET A 1 -23.95 -21.95 10.29
C MET A 1 -22.91 -21.07 9.64
N THR A 2 -22.78 -21.12 8.32
CA THR A 2 -21.88 -20.21 7.58
C THR A 2 -22.54 -18.84 7.53
N THR A 3 -21.82 -17.80 7.93
CA THR A 3 -22.25 -16.41 7.75
C THR A 3 -22.53 -16.18 6.26
N PRO A 4 -23.65 -15.53 5.87
CA PRO A 4 -23.91 -15.21 4.48
C PRO A 4 -22.77 -14.37 3.90
N GLU A 5 -22.47 -14.59 2.62
CA GLU A 5 -21.42 -13.87 1.90
C GLU A 5 -21.79 -12.38 1.80
N ARG A 6 -20.89 -11.50 2.29
CA ARG A 6 -21.05 -10.05 2.27
C ARG A 6 -20.87 -9.55 0.83
N THR A 7 -21.77 -8.71 0.35
CA THR A 7 -21.58 -8.00 -0.92
C THR A 7 -20.52 -6.91 -0.76
N PRO A 8 -19.50 -6.83 -1.62
CA PRO A 8 -18.48 -5.78 -1.57
C PRO A 8 -19.09 -4.37 -1.61
N THR A 9 -18.54 -3.47 -0.79
CA THR A 9 -18.97 -2.09 -0.68
C THR A 9 -18.08 -1.16 -1.53
N PRO A 10 -18.43 0.13 -1.67
CA PRO A 10 -17.54 1.11 -2.27
C PRO A 10 -16.20 1.25 -1.52
N ILE A 11 -16.17 1.11 -0.19
CA ILE A 11 -14.94 1.15 0.61
C ILE A 11 -14.07 -0.07 0.31
N ASP A 12 -14.68 -1.26 0.18
CA ASP A 12 -13.96 -2.48 -0.23
C ASP A 12 -13.30 -2.28 -1.61
N THR A 13 -14.03 -1.66 -2.56
CA THR A 13 -13.50 -1.37 -3.91
C THR A 13 -12.30 -0.40 -3.87
N ILE A 14 -12.35 0.62 -3.02
CA ILE A 14 -11.22 1.56 -2.86
C ILE A 14 -10.02 0.85 -2.24
N ALA A 15 -10.24 0.00 -1.23
CA ALA A 15 -9.18 -0.76 -0.58
C ALA A 15 -8.53 -1.76 -1.56
N GLU A 16 -9.32 -2.45 -2.40
CA GLU A 16 -8.79 -3.34 -3.44
C GLU A 16 -7.95 -2.56 -4.48
N ALA A 17 -8.46 -1.42 -4.95
CA ALA A 17 -7.72 -0.56 -5.87
C ALA A 17 -6.42 -0.01 -5.25
N TRP A 18 -6.40 0.21 -3.94
CA TRP A 18 -5.18 0.57 -3.21
C TRP A 18 -4.15 -0.56 -3.24
N VAL A 19 -4.56 -1.82 -3.06
CA VAL A 19 -3.67 -2.98 -3.19
C VAL A 19 -3.07 -3.06 -4.60
N ASP A 20 -3.87 -2.83 -5.63
CA ASP A 20 -3.38 -2.76 -7.02
C ASP A 20 -2.33 -1.65 -7.19
N THR A 21 -2.61 -0.47 -6.63
CA THR A 21 -1.69 0.68 -6.67
C THR A 21 -0.38 0.39 -5.95
N VAL A 22 -0.44 -0.26 -4.78
CA VAL A 22 0.76 -0.68 -4.02
C VAL A 22 1.54 -1.71 -4.82
N ALA A 23 0.90 -2.69 -5.45
CA ALA A 23 1.59 -3.68 -6.26
C ALA A 23 2.32 -3.06 -7.48
N ASP A 24 1.75 -2.01 -8.07
CA ASP A 24 2.36 -1.27 -9.17
C ASP A 24 3.56 -0.41 -8.75
N LEU A 25 3.46 0.25 -7.60
CA LEU A 25 4.47 1.17 -7.07
C LEU A 25 5.60 0.44 -6.33
N ASP A 26 5.26 -0.63 -5.61
CA ASP A 26 6.17 -1.51 -4.89
C ASP A 26 6.05 -2.97 -5.36
N PRO A 27 6.77 -3.33 -6.45
CA PRO A 27 6.85 -4.70 -6.94
C PRO A 27 7.39 -5.74 -5.93
N ILE A 28 8.12 -5.32 -4.88
CA ILE A 28 8.58 -6.26 -3.84
C ILE A 28 7.37 -6.72 -3.02
N VAL A 29 6.49 -5.80 -2.63
CA VAL A 29 5.21 -6.16 -1.98
C VAL A 29 4.37 -7.03 -2.90
N ALA A 30 4.28 -6.72 -4.20
CA ALA A 30 3.58 -7.54 -5.17
C ALA A 30 4.09 -9.00 -5.18
N THR A 31 5.41 -9.19 -5.19
CA THR A 31 6.03 -10.52 -5.10
C THR A 31 5.63 -11.22 -3.79
N TYR A 32 5.69 -10.51 -2.66
CA TYR A 32 5.37 -11.04 -1.33
C TYR A 32 3.92 -11.55 -1.22
N ILE A 33 2.97 -10.87 -1.86
CA ILE A 33 1.55 -11.26 -1.87
C ILE A 33 1.17 -12.20 -3.02
N GLY A 34 2.14 -12.65 -3.82
CA GLY A 34 1.94 -13.64 -4.89
C GLY A 34 1.50 -13.08 -6.25
N ARG A 35 1.64 -11.76 -6.49
CA ARG A 35 1.38 -11.11 -7.78
C ARG A 35 2.63 -11.09 -8.65
N PHE A 36 2.96 -12.26 -9.19
CA PHE A 36 4.24 -12.50 -9.87
C PHE A 36 4.41 -11.79 -11.21
N GLU A 37 3.36 -11.22 -11.78
CA GLU A 37 3.40 -10.38 -12.98
C GLU A 37 4.30 -9.14 -12.81
N HIS A 38 4.58 -8.72 -11.56
CA HIS A 38 5.45 -7.59 -11.24
C HIS A 38 6.93 -7.97 -11.00
N ASN A 39 7.26 -9.27 -10.93
CA ASN A 39 8.59 -9.78 -10.50
C ASN A 39 9.78 -9.28 -11.32
N HIS A 40 9.55 -8.71 -12.50
CA HIS A 40 10.57 -8.21 -13.41
C HIS A 40 10.97 -6.74 -13.14
N ARG A 41 10.46 -6.13 -12.07
CA ARG A 41 10.61 -4.71 -11.75
C ARG A 41 10.96 -4.50 -10.27
N PHE A 42 11.43 -3.30 -9.97
CA PHE A 42 11.59 -2.76 -8.62
C PHE A 42 10.87 -1.43 -8.52
N ALA A 43 10.65 -0.98 -7.27
CA ALA A 43 10.19 0.37 -7.00
C ALA A 43 11.20 1.41 -7.51
N ASP A 44 10.71 2.61 -7.81
CA ASP A 44 11.58 3.77 -8.01
C ASP A 44 11.98 4.34 -6.65
N TYR A 45 13.18 3.99 -6.17
CA TYR A 45 13.72 4.48 -4.90
C TYR A 45 14.26 5.92 -4.95
N SER A 46 14.07 6.63 -6.07
CA SER A 46 14.43 8.04 -6.17
C SER A 46 13.41 8.94 -5.44
N PRO A 47 13.75 10.22 -5.19
CA PRO A 47 12.78 11.18 -4.66
C PRO A 47 11.50 11.31 -5.51
N ALA A 48 11.59 11.08 -6.82
CA ALA A 48 10.43 11.14 -7.71
C ALA A 48 9.47 9.96 -7.46
N GLY A 49 10.00 8.75 -7.26
CA GLY A 49 9.19 7.58 -6.89
C GLY A 49 8.55 7.72 -5.51
N VAL A 50 9.30 8.24 -4.53
CA VAL A 50 8.76 8.57 -3.19
C VAL A 50 7.61 9.59 -3.28
N ALA A 51 7.76 10.63 -4.10
CA ALA A 51 6.68 11.61 -4.33
C ALA A 51 5.45 10.98 -5.02
N ALA A 52 5.66 10.08 -5.99
CA ALA A 52 4.58 9.38 -6.67
C ALA A 52 3.77 8.50 -5.71
N GLY A 53 4.44 7.85 -4.75
CA GLY A 53 3.79 7.11 -3.65
C GLY A 53 2.91 8.00 -2.78
N ALA A 54 3.45 9.14 -2.33
CA ALA A 54 2.69 10.10 -1.54
C ALA A 54 1.49 10.67 -2.31
N ASP A 55 1.64 10.96 -3.60
CA ASP A 55 0.52 11.41 -4.44
C ASP A 55 -0.57 10.34 -4.58
N ALA A 56 -0.20 9.06 -4.68
CA ALA A 56 -1.14 7.96 -4.69
C ALA A 56 -1.88 7.84 -3.35
N ALA A 57 -1.16 7.92 -2.22
CA ALA A 57 -1.76 7.89 -0.89
C ALA A 57 -2.76 9.04 -0.67
N ARG A 58 -2.43 10.26 -1.10
CA ARG A 58 -3.36 11.42 -1.04
C ARG A 58 -4.65 11.17 -1.82
N ARG A 59 -4.57 10.55 -3.00
CA ARG A 59 -5.75 10.23 -3.82
C ARG A 59 -6.62 9.19 -3.13
N ALA A 60 -6.04 8.09 -2.66
CA ALA A 60 -6.77 7.04 -1.95
C ALA A 60 -7.44 7.57 -0.67
N LEU A 61 -6.74 8.40 0.10
CA LEU A 61 -7.28 9.04 1.30
C LEU A 61 -8.45 9.97 0.97
N ALA A 62 -8.34 10.75 -0.11
CA ALA A 62 -9.42 11.61 -0.57
C ALA A 62 -10.67 10.80 -0.94
N ASP A 63 -10.51 9.70 -1.69
CA ASP A 63 -11.61 8.81 -2.08
C ASP A 63 -12.25 8.15 -0.84
N LEU A 64 -11.44 7.67 0.11
CA LEU A 64 -11.94 7.11 1.38
C LEU A 64 -12.71 8.14 2.21
N SER A 65 -12.22 9.38 2.26
CA SER A 65 -12.82 10.42 3.11
C SER A 65 -14.29 10.67 2.77
N VAL A 66 -14.65 10.62 1.48
CA VAL A 66 -16.01 10.84 0.98
C VAL A 66 -16.85 9.57 0.85
N ALA A 67 -16.24 8.39 1.00
CA ALA A 67 -16.96 7.11 0.94
C ALA A 67 -17.88 6.91 2.16
N GLU A 68 -19.13 6.52 1.91
CA GLU A 68 -20.11 6.25 2.95
C GLU A 68 -19.88 4.88 3.59
N VAL A 69 -19.91 4.85 4.92
CA VAL A 69 -19.78 3.61 5.71
C VAL A 69 -21.13 2.90 5.72
N THR A 70 -21.19 1.69 5.17
CA THR A 70 -22.43 0.92 5.08
C THR A 70 -22.60 -0.10 6.21
N ASP A 71 -21.51 -0.50 6.86
CA ASP A 71 -21.55 -1.36 8.04
C ASP A 71 -20.29 -1.28 8.93
N ALA A 72 -20.19 -2.19 9.91
CA ALA A 72 -19.10 -2.21 10.88
C ALA A 72 -17.73 -2.58 10.29
N VAL A 73 -17.66 -3.34 9.20
CA VAL A 73 -16.38 -3.66 8.55
C VAL A 73 -15.90 -2.45 7.78
N ASP A 74 -16.79 -1.75 7.06
CA ASP A 74 -16.47 -0.50 6.39
C ASP A 74 -15.91 0.53 7.37
N ALA A 75 -16.49 0.62 8.58
CA ALA A 75 -16.02 1.52 9.62
C ALA A 75 -14.56 1.22 10.01
N VAL A 76 -14.23 -0.07 10.20
CA VAL A 76 -12.86 -0.51 10.52
C VAL A 76 -11.92 -0.28 9.36
N THR A 77 -12.28 -0.69 8.14
CA THR A 77 -11.45 -0.50 6.94
C THR A 77 -11.16 0.97 6.70
N LYS A 78 -12.17 1.83 6.79
CA LYS A 78 -11.99 3.28 6.60
C LYS A 78 -11.09 3.87 7.68
N GLU A 79 -11.27 3.49 8.95
CA GLU A 79 -10.42 3.98 10.04
C GLU A 79 -8.95 3.53 9.88
N ASP A 80 -8.73 2.23 9.67
CA ASP A 80 -7.38 1.66 9.59
C ASP A 80 -6.61 2.13 8.35
N LEU A 81 -7.25 2.08 7.17
CA LEU A 81 -6.60 2.49 5.93
C LEU A 81 -6.35 4.00 5.91
N SER A 82 -7.30 4.83 6.37
CA SER A 82 -7.08 6.29 6.43
C SER A 82 -5.90 6.62 7.35
N ARG A 83 -5.86 6.02 8.54
CA ARG A 83 -4.75 6.22 9.50
C ARG A 83 -3.40 5.80 8.91
N THR A 84 -3.37 4.69 8.19
CA THR A 84 -2.15 4.19 7.54
C THR A 84 -1.65 5.17 6.49
N LEU A 85 -2.54 5.62 5.59
CA LEU A 85 -2.22 6.59 4.55
C LEU A 85 -1.79 7.95 5.13
N GLU A 86 -2.46 8.42 6.18
CA GLU A 86 -2.08 9.65 6.89
C GLU A 86 -0.67 9.56 7.46
N LEU A 87 -0.33 8.44 8.13
CA LEU A 87 1.01 8.21 8.65
C LEU A 87 2.07 8.14 7.53
N GLU A 88 1.77 7.50 6.40
CA GLU A 88 2.67 7.49 5.24
C GLU A 88 2.97 8.90 4.74
N LEU A 89 1.95 9.77 4.70
CA LEU A 89 2.11 11.17 4.32
C LEU A 89 2.91 11.97 5.35
N GLU A 90 2.67 11.77 6.65
CA GLU A 90 3.47 12.38 7.71
C GLU A 90 4.96 11.99 7.61
N LEU A 91 5.25 10.72 7.33
CA LEU A 91 6.61 10.22 7.12
C LEU A 91 7.26 10.82 5.87
N HIS A 92 6.51 10.91 4.77
CA HIS A 92 6.94 11.58 3.55
C HIS A 92 7.31 13.05 3.82
N ASP A 93 6.44 13.79 4.52
CA ASP A 93 6.64 15.20 4.82
C ASP A 93 7.82 15.41 5.79
N ALA A 94 8.07 14.46 6.68
CA ALA A 94 9.27 14.39 7.52
C ALA A 94 10.54 13.94 6.76
N GLN A 95 10.45 13.74 5.45
CA GLN A 95 11.50 13.24 4.56
C GLN A 95 12.13 11.94 5.05
N TRP A 96 11.37 11.13 5.80
CA TRP A 96 11.88 9.88 6.38
C TRP A 96 12.31 8.86 5.31
N PRO A 97 11.53 8.61 4.24
CA PRO A 97 11.91 7.63 3.22
C PRO A 97 13.25 7.93 2.52
N LEU A 98 13.69 9.20 2.49
CA LEU A 98 14.95 9.61 1.85
C LEU A 98 16.20 9.27 2.69
N ARG A 99 16.01 8.79 3.91
CA ARG A 99 17.07 8.45 4.87
C ARG A 99 16.83 7.09 5.53
N ASP A 100 15.97 6.26 4.94
CA ASP A 100 15.73 4.93 5.45
C ASP A 100 16.93 4.02 5.16
N LEU A 101 17.77 3.86 6.17
CA LEU A 101 18.94 3.00 6.15
C LEU A 101 19.15 2.41 7.53
N ASN A 102 19.11 1.09 7.61
CA ASN A 102 19.38 0.37 8.84
C ASN A 102 19.93 -1.04 8.54
N VAL A 103 20.12 -1.84 9.58
CA VAL A 103 20.79 -3.15 9.49
C VAL A 103 19.84 -4.32 9.23
N ILE A 104 18.52 -4.09 9.17
CA ILE A 104 17.53 -5.18 9.13
C ILE A 104 16.48 -5.03 8.03
N ALA A 105 15.92 -3.84 7.83
CA ALA A 105 14.79 -3.59 6.94
C ALA A 105 14.92 -2.21 6.31
N SER A 106 15.64 -2.14 5.19
CA SER A 106 15.80 -0.95 4.35
C SER A 106 16.01 -1.38 2.90
N PRO A 107 15.94 -0.47 1.91
CA PRO A 107 15.93 -0.83 0.50
C PRO A 107 17.07 -1.78 0.07
N ALA A 108 18.27 -1.63 0.64
CA ALA A 108 19.40 -2.49 0.32
C ALA A 108 19.15 -3.97 0.67
N GLN A 109 18.50 -4.25 1.81
CA GLN A 109 18.17 -5.62 2.20
C GLN A 109 16.97 -6.15 1.41
N ASP A 110 15.97 -5.32 1.15
CA ASP A 110 14.73 -5.73 0.47
C ASP A 110 14.99 -6.14 -0.98
N ILE A 111 15.81 -5.35 -1.69
CA ILE A 111 16.22 -5.64 -3.08
C ILE A 111 16.86 -7.04 -3.19
N ARG A 112 17.65 -7.45 -2.19
CA ARG A 112 18.26 -8.78 -2.16
C ARG A 112 17.26 -9.85 -1.75
N SER A 113 16.43 -9.58 -0.74
CA SER A 113 15.60 -10.60 -0.09
C SER A 113 14.41 -11.04 -0.92
N VAL A 114 13.92 -10.21 -1.84
CA VAL A 114 12.78 -10.58 -2.70
C VAL A 114 13.08 -11.81 -3.57
N PHE A 115 14.33 -12.02 -3.98
CA PHE A 115 14.73 -13.18 -4.81
C PHE A 115 14.53 -14.52 -4.11
N ASP A 116 14.50 -14.54 -2.77
CA ASP A 116 14.27 -15.75 -1.99
C ASP A 116 12.81 -16.26 -2.16
N LEU A 117 11.90 -15.40 -2.64
CA LEU A 117 10.48 -15.69 -2.86
C LEU A 117 10.12 -15.93 -4.33
N MET A 118 11.06 -15.74 -5.26
CA MET A 118 10.83 -15.94 -6.68
C MET A 118 10.87 -17.43 -7.05
N PRO A 119 9.94 -17.93 -7.89
CA PRO A 119 9.89 -19.33 -8.30
C PRO A 119 10.98 -19.74 -9.29
#